data_AF-A0A935X7N3-F1
#
_entry.id   AF-A0A935X7N3-F1
#
_cell.length_a   1.000
_cell.length_b   1.000
_cell.length_c   1.000
_cell.angle_alpha   90.00
_cell.angle_beta   90.00
_cell.angle_gamma   90.00
#
_symmetry.space_group_name_H-M   'P 1'
#
loop_
_entity.id
_entity.type
_entity.pdbx_description
1 polymer ?
#
loop_
_entity_poly.entity_id
_entity_poly.type
_entity_poly.pdbx_seq_one_letter_code
_entity_poly.pdbx_strand_id
1 'polypeptide(L)'
;MAYASLADSAAGALPGLGAAVEVRYDTRGVPHIFAASEEDAIRALGYVVARDRLFQMELQARAGAGTLTELVGKAALAADSEPRALGMPRGAEQKLAAMAPGSLGRRLLDAYADGVNAYLDHASPAEWPVEYKLLGRRPTRWTPLHSLNLYARMGHTLAYLDGERDRLAARALVGEAAARALFPEHTPIQEPIQPNGAGMSRIAPLRIPAPGAVDSVAMALLDHLPSSMRLRDDAEVSRLFASNNWAVAPSRSRSAHALLAGDPHLGLTLPSIWYEAHLVVPGKLDVYGVTIPGSPGIVIGFTRDVAWSLTNTGADVLDFYRETVDDRCT
;
A
#
# COMPACT_ATOMS: atom_id res chain seq x y z
N MET A 1 32.43 4.12 0.44
CA MET A 1 31.43 4.03 -0.66
C MET A 1 31.09 5.44 -1.06
N ALA A 2 31.41 5.84 -2.28
CA ALA A 2 31.00 7.14 -2.80
C ALA A 2 29.55 7.01 -3.26
N TYR A 3 28.61 7.56 -2.51
CA TYR A 3 27.30 7.89 -3.08
C TYR A 3 27.56 8.84 -4.26
N ALA A 4 26.81 8.70 -5.36
CA ALA A 4 26.89 9.65 -6.45
C ALA A 4 26.73 11.07 -5.86
N SER A 5 27.74 11.94 -6.05
CA SER A 5 27.69 13.30 -5.52
C SER A 5 26.60 14.05 -6.28
N LEU A 6 25.47 14.30 -5.63
CA LEU A 6 24.52 15.28 -6.12
C LEU A 6 25.20 16.66 -6.06
N ALA A 7 24.90 17.53 -7.03
CA ALA A 7 25.36 18.92 -6.96
C ALA A 7 24.80 19.60 -5.69
N ASP A 8 25.61 20.42 -5.03
CA ASP A 8 25.21 21.16 -3.81
C ASP A 8 23.97 22.04 -4.03
N SER A 9 23.77 22.49 -5.28
CA SER A 9 22.50 23.05 -5.75
C SER A 9 22.39 22.88 -7.26
N ALA A 10 21.16 22.75 -7.76
CA ALA A 10 20.85 22.77 -9.18
C ALA A 10 19.52 23.48 -9.38
N ALA A 11 19.40 24.24 -10.48
CA ALA A 11 18.17 24.90 -10.88
C ALA A 11 17.74 24.37 -12.24
N GLY A 12 16.44 24.11 -12.39
CA GLY A 12 15.84 23.62 -13.62
C GLY A 12 14.42 24.15 -13.78
N ALA A 13 13.95 24.20 -15.03
CA ALA A 13 12.56 24.51 -15.31
C ALA A 13 11.71 23.24 -15.16
N LEU A 14 10.71 23.29 -14.30
CA LEU A 14 9.67 22.27 -14.20
C LEU A 14 8.37 22.86 -14.77
N PRO A 15 7.95 22.47 -15.99
CA PRO A 15 6.71 22.97 -16.58
C PRO A 15 5.51 22.72 -15.66
N GLY A 16 4.57 23.67 -15.65
CA GLY A 16 3.33 23.56 -14.87
C GLY A 16 3.43 24.00 -13.41
N LEU A 17 4.62 24.38 -12.91
CA LEU A 17 4.73 25.06 -11.62
C LEU A 17 4.04 26.44 -11.65
N GLY A 18 3.24 26.73 -10.62
CA GLY A 18 2.64 28.06 -10.43
C GLY A 18 3.62 29.08 -9.85
N ALA A 19 4.62 28.62 -9.09
CA ALA A 19 5.69 29.44 -8.52
C ALA A 19 7.00 28.64 -8.39
N ALA A 20 8.08 29.31 -8.01
CA ALA A 20 9.35 28.63 -7.74
C ALA A 20 9.22 27.60 -6.61
N VAL A 21 9.83 26.44 -6.80
CA VAL A 21 9.96 25.38 -5.80
C VAL A 21 11.44 25.16 -5.51
N GLU A 22 11.79 25.06 -4.24
CA GLU A 22 13.13 24.73 -3.79
C GLU A 22 13.14 23.32 -3.20
N VAL A 23 14.09 22.48 -3.62
CA VAL A 23 14.30 21.15 -3.05
C VAL A 23 15.70 21.10 -2.44
N ARG A 24 15.77 20.90 -1.12
CA ARG A 24 17.03 20.71 -0.38
C ARG A 24 17.17 19.26 0.06
N TYR A 25 18.34 18.68 -0.07
CA TYR A 25 18.61 17.33 0.43
C TYR A 25 19.39 17.41 1.73
N ASP A 26 18.97 16.66 2.75
CA ASP A 26 19.73 16.53 3.99
C ASP A 26 20.91 15.55 3.83
N THR A 27 21.67 15.34 4.91
CA THR A 27 22.84 14.44 4.90
C THR A 27 22.49 12.96 4.70
N ARG A 28 21.20 12.58 4.83
CA ARG A 28 20.71 11.23 4.54
C ARG A 28 20.14 11.11 3.12
N GLY A 29 20.10 12.22 2.36
CA GLY A 29 19.51 12.28 1.03
C GLY A 29 17.99 12.42 1.04
N VAL A 30 17.39 12.89 2.15
CA VAL A 30 15.94 13.15 2.21
C VAL A 30 15.62 14.48 1.54
N PRO A 31 14.67 14.54 0.59
CA PRO A 31 14.22 15.80 0.00
C PRO A 31 13.31 16.60 0.94
N HIS A 32 13.65 17.87 1.09
CA HIS A 32 12.86 18.93 1.70
C HIS A 32 12.36 19.88 0.63
N ILE A 33 11.06 19.80 0.33
CA ILE A 33 10.40 20.51 -0.77
C ILE A 33 9.67 21.74 -0.21
N PHE A 34 10.11 22.92 -0.61
CA PHE A 34 9.51 24.20 -0.25
C PHE A 34 8.78 24.79 -1.46
N ALA A 35 7.47 24.99 -1.35
CA ALA A 35 6.63 25.46 -2.44
C ALA A 35 5.61 26.52 -1.97
N ALA A 36 5.02 27.27 -2.91
CA ALA A 36 3.98 28.25 -2.63
C ALA A 36 2.55 27.65 -2.60
N SER A 37 2.38 26.44 -3.15
CA SER A 37 1.09 25.73 -3.21
C SER A 37 1.26 24.23 -2.96
N GLU A 38 0.18 23.57 -2.54
CA GLU A 38 0.16 22.11 -2.32
C GLU A 38 0.34 21.37 -3.66
N GLU A 39 -0.27 21.86 -4.73
CA GLU A 39 -0.10 21.31 -6.08
C GLU A 39 1.36 21.39 -6.56
N ASP A 40 2.05 22.51 -6.33
CA ASP A 40 3.47 22.64 -6.69
C ASP A 40 4.36 21.74 -5.82
N ALA A 41 4.07 21.61 -4.53
CA ALA A 41 4.77 20.70 -3.64
C ALA A 41 4.63 19.23 -4.09
N ILE A 42 3.42 18.82 -4.45
CA ILE A 42 3.14 17.46 -4.93
C ILE A 42 3.70 17.21 -6.33
N ARG A 43 3.72 18.22 -7.21
CA ARG A 43 4.42 18.12 -8.50
C ARG A 43 5.92 17.92 -8.33
N ALA A 44 6.54 18.69 -7.43
CA ALA A 44 7.95 18.50 -7.12
C ALA A 44 8.21 17.13 -6.45
N LEU A 45 7.30 16.65 -5.59
CA LEU A 45 7.39 15.31 -5.01
C LEU A 45 7.39 14.23 -6.11
N GLY A 46 6.49 14.32 -7.09
CA GLY A 46 6.45 13.41 -8.23
C GLY A 46 7.76 13.41 -9.03
N TYR A 47 8.34 14.58 -9.26
CA TYR A 47 9.62 14.72 -9.96
C TYR A 47 10.79 14.05 -9.19
N VAL A 48 10.95 14.34 -7.90
CA VAL A 48 12.08 13.81 -7.11
C VAL A 48 11.95 12.31 -6.88
N VAL A 49 10.73 11.82 -6.64
CA VAL A 49 10.47 10.39 -6.50
C VAL A 49 10.72 9.66 -7.82
N ALA A 50 10.35 10.25 -8.97
CA ALA A 50 10.67 9.66 -10.26
C ALA A 50 12.19 9.60 -10.48
N ARG A 51 12.92 10.70 -10.22
CA ARG A 51 14.39 10.72 -10.31
C ARG A 51 15.02 9.56 -9.55
N ASP A 52 14.53 9.29 -8.35
CA ASP A 52 15.14 8.30 -7.46
C ASP A 52 14.61 6.88 -7.64
N ARG A 53 13.33 6.71 -8.00
CA ARG A 53 12.57 5.45 -7.88
C ARG A 53 11.70 5.11 -9.10
N LEU A 54 11.94 5.72 -10.27
CA LEU A 54 11.10 5.57 -11.47
C LEU A 54 10.73 4.11 -11.81
N PHE A 55 11.70 3.21 -11.90
CA PHE A 55 11.41 1.81 -12.24
C PHE A 55 10.59 1.10 -11.16
N GLN A 56 10.91 1.35 -9.88
CA GLN A 56 10.18 0.77 -8.75
C GLN A 56 8.71 1.19 -8.77
N MET A 57 8.42 2.48 -8.96
CA MET A 57 7.03 2.96 -8.97
C MET A 57 6.25 2.48 -10.19
N GLU A 58 6.86 2.42 -11.38
CA GLU A 58 6.20 1.85 -12.57
C GLU A 58 5.90 0.36 -12.38
N LEU A 59 6.86 -0.41 -11.84
CA LEU A 59 6.69 -1.84 -11.57
C LEU A 59 5.50 -2.08 -10.62
N GLN A 60 5.39 -1.31 -9.54
CA GLN A 60 4.30 -1.44 -8.56
C GLN A 60 2.94 -1.06 -9.16
N ALA A 61 2.87 0.02 -9.95
CA ALA A 61 1.65 0.41 -10.64
C ALA A 61 1.20 -0.65 -11.66
N ARG A 62 2.13 -1.24 -12.42
CA ARG A 62 1.86 -2.33 -13.36
C ARG A 62 1.42 -3.62 -12.67
N ALA A 63 1.95 -3.92 -11.49
CA ALA A 63 1.49 -5.04 -10.69
C ALA A 63 0.04 -4.89 -10.23
N GLY A 64 -0.44 -3.65 -10.00
CA GLY A 64 -1.86 -3.38 -9.75
C GLY A 64 -2.72 -3.37 -11.01
N ALA A 65 -2.16 -2.91 -12.14
CA ALA A 65 -2.83 -2.87 -13.43
C ALA A 65 -2.92 -4.25 -14.13
N GLY A 66 -2.10 -5.21 -13.71
CA GLY A 66 -1.89 -6.47 -14.41
C GLY A 66 -1.29 -6.26 -15.81
N THR A 67 -0.21 -5.49 -15.91
CA THR A 67 0.51 -5.20 -17.17
C THR A 67 2.02 -5.41 -17.07
N LEU A 68 2.47 -6.28 -16.16
CA LEU A 68 3.89 -6.64 -16.03
C LEU A 68 4.39 -7.44 -17.24
N THR A 69 3.51 -8.17 -17.92
CA THR A 69 3.83 -8.89 -19.17
C THR A 69 4.34 -7.96 -20.27
N GLU A 70 3.95 -6.68 -20.28
CA GLU A 70 4.47 -5.68 -21.22
C GLU A 70 5.95 -5.35 -20.96
N LEU A 71 6.42 -5.48 -19.71
CA LEU A 71 7.82 -5.27 -19.35
C LEU A 71 8.67 -6.52 -19.57
N VAL A 72 8.27 -7.64 -18.93
CA VAL A 72 9.10 -8.86 -18.80
C VAL A 72 8.56 -10.08 -19.55
N GLY A 73 7.48 -9.92 -20.33
CA GLY A 73 6.92 -10.97 -21.17
C GLY A 73 6.12 -12.03 -20.40
N LYS A 74 5.97 -13.21 -21.02
CA LYS A 74 5.08 -14.30 -20.56
C LYS A 74 5.36 -14.77 -19.12
N ALA A 75 6.58 -14.58 -18.61
CA ALA A 75 6.94 -14.94 -17.24
C ALA A 75 6.05 -14.23 -16.19
N ALA A 76 5.52 -13.04 -16.49
CA ALA A 76 4.64 -12.31 -15.59
C ALA A 76 3.14 -12.61 -15.78
N LEU A 77 2.76 -13.55 -16.65
CA LEU A 77 1.34 -13.77 -16.99
C LEU A 77 0.47 -14.13 -15.77
N ALA A 78 1.00 -14.97 -14.87
CA ALA A 78 0.31 -15.34 -13.65
C ALA A 78 0.08 -14.13 -12.72
N ALA A 79 1.09 -13.25 -12.61
CA ALA A 79 1.01 -12.03 -11.82
C ALA A 79 0.03 -11.01 -12.41
N ASP A 80 -0.15 -10.98 -13.73
CA ASP A 80 -1.12 -10.10 -14.40
C ASP A 80 -2.56 -10.61 -14.33
N SER A 81 -2.74 -11.93 -14.29
CA SER A 81 -4.05 -12.56 -14.34
C SER A 81 -4.86 -12.30 -13.07
N GLU A 82 -4.24 -12.36 -11.90
CA GLU A 82 -4.91 -12.13 -10.61
C GLU A 82 -5.55 -10.73 -10.47
N PRO A 83 -4.80 -9.60 -10.59
CA PRO A 83 -5.39 -8.27 -10.43
C PRO A 83 -6.48 -7.99 -11.48
N ARG A 84 -6.35 -8.55 -12.70
CA ARG A 84 -7.37 -8.44 -13.74
C ARG A 84 -8.62 -9.25 -13.42
N ALA A 85 -8.48 -10.47 -12.92
CA ALA A 85 -9.60 -11.31 -12.51
C ALA A 85 -10.38 -10.69 -11.35
N LEU A 86 -9.68 -10.07 -10.39
CA LEU A 86 -10.28 -9.31 -9.29
C LEU A 86 -10.85 -7.96 -9.71
N GLY A 87 -10.64 -7.53 -10.96
CA GLY A 87 -11.15 -6.26 -11.47
C GLY A 87 -10.46 -5.03 -10.88
N MET A 88 -9.24 -5.15 -10.34
CA MET A 88 -8.51 -4.02 -9.76
C MET A 88 -8.34 -2.84 -10.75
N PRO A 89 -7.95 -3.07 -12.03
CA PRO A 89 -7.79 -1.96 -12.99
C PRO A 89 -9.12 -1.26 -13.26
N ARG A 90 -10.21 -2.03 -13.39
CA ARG A 90 -11.57 -1.50 -13.58
C ARG A 90 -12.00 -0.65 -12.37
N GLY A 91 -11.71 -1.11 -11.15
CA GLY A 91 -12.00 -0.35 -9.94
C GLY A 91 -11.21 0.96 -9.86
N ALA A 92 -9.94 0.96 -10.28
CA ALA A 92 -9.13 2.17 -10.37
C ALA A 92 -9.67 3.17 -11.41
N GLU A 93 -10.08 2.69 -12.59
CA GLU A 93 -10.71 3.50 -13.64
C GLU A 93 -12.03 4.14 -13.15
N GLN A 94 -12.90 3.34 -12.53
CA GLN A 94 -14.16 3.81 -11.95
C GLN A 94 -13.92 4.84 -10.86
N LYS A 95 -12.94 4.60 -9.97
CA LYS A 95 -12.56 5.55 -8.92
C LYS A 95 -12.09 6.87 -9.53
N LEU A 96 -11.27 6.84 -10.57
CA LEU A 96 -10.83 8.06 -11.26
C LEU A 96 -11.98 8.81 -11.93
N ALA A 97 -12.88 8.09 -12.59
CA ALA A 97 -14.04 8.66 -13.27
C ALA A 97 -15.05 9.27 -12.29
N ALA A 98 -15.17 8.71 -11.09
CA ALA A 98 -16.04 9.22 -10.03
C ALA A 98 -15.48 10.44 -9.30
N MET A 99 -14.19 10.77 -9.46
CA MET A 99 -13.62 11.98 -8.86
C MET A 99 -14.20 13.22 -9.53
N ALA A 100 -14.81 14.11 -8.73
CA ALA A 100 -15.28 15.39 -9.23
C ALA A 100 -14.12 16.17 -9.89
N PRO A 101 -14.32 16.73 -11.10
CA PRO A 101 -13.34 17.61 -11.72
C PRO A 101 -12.91 18.71 -10.76
N GLY A 102 -11.60 18.90 -10.61
CA GLY A 102 -11.06 19.92 -9.70
C GLY A 102 -11.17 19.59 -8.21
N SER A 103 -11.63 18.41 -7.79
CA SER A 103 -11.50 17.98 -6.39
C SER A 103 -10.03 17.93 -5.96
N LEU A 104 -9.75 18.14 -4.67
CA LEU A 104 -8.37 18.12 -4.15
C LEU A 104 -7.64 16.83 -4.55
N GLY A 105 -8.24 15.67 -4.31
CA GLY A 105 -7.66 14.38 -4.67
C GLY A 105 -7.31 14.26 -6.16
N ARG A 106 -8.18 14.76 -7.05
CA ARG A 106 -7.90 14.77 -8.48
C ARG A 106 -6.73 15.70 -8.83
N ARG A 107 -6.73 16.93 -8.30
CA ARG A 107 -5.65 17.91 -8.56
C ARG A 107 -4.29 17.41 -8.07
N LEU A 108 -4.22 16.76 -6.91
CA LEU A 108 -2.96 16.22 -6.38
C LEU A 108 -2.46 15.03 -7.20
N LEU A 109 -3.35 14.14 -7.67
CA LEU A 109 -2.98 13.06 -8.58
C LEU A 109 -2.44 13.58 -9.91
N ASP A 110 -3.11 14.57 -10.49
CA ASP A 110 -2.69 15.22 -11.73
C ASP A 110 -1.33 15.91 -11.54
N ALA A 111 -1.16 16.70 -10.47
CA ALA A 111 0.10 17.39 -10.16
C ALA A 111 1.27 16.42 -9.98
N TYR A 112 1.07 15.30 -9.26
CA TYR A 112 2.10 14.29 -9.09
C TYR A 112 2.48 13.65 -10.44
N ALA A 113 1.50 13.34 -11.28
CA ALA A 113 1.73 12.81 -12.62
C ALA A 113 2.52 13.79 -13.51
N ASP A 114 2.18 15.08 -13.47
CA ASP A 114 2.92 16.13 -14.17
C ASP A 114 4.39 16.16 -13.73
N GLY A 115 4.64 16.02 -12.42
CA GLY A 115 5.98 15.98 -11.85
C GLY A 115 6.83 14.82 -12.35
N VAL A 116 6.26 13.61 -12.30
CA VAL A 116 6.92 12.40 -12.83
C VAL A 116 7.21 12.57 -14.33
N ASN A 117 6.24 13.07 -15.09
CA ASN A 117 6.37 13.26 -16.52
C ASN A 117 7.39 14.34 -16.88
N ALA A 118 7.50 15.41 -16.09
CA ALA A 118 8.50 16.43 -16.30
C ALA A 118 9.93 15.91 -16.03
N TYR A 119 10.10 14.94 -15.10
CA TYR A 119 11.37 14.21 -14.98
C TYR A 119 11.66 13.40 -16.25
N LEU A 120 10.67 12.67 -16.77
CA LEU A 120 10.83 11.88 -18.00
C LEU A 120 11.16 12.75 -19.22
N ASP A 121 10.58 13.95 -19.32
CA ASP A 121 10.81 14.88 -20.41
C ASP A 121 12.23 15.51 -20.34
N HIS A 122 12.79 15.64 -19.13
CA HIS A 122 14.14 16.15 -18.92
C HIS A 122 15.22 15.06 -19.04
N ALA A 123 14.96 13.87 -18.52
CA ALA A 123 15.92 12.78 -18.42
C ALA A 123 16.22 12.17 -19.80
N SER A 124 17.49 12.18 -20.16
CA SER A 124 17.98 11.43 -21.31
C SER A 124 17.88 9.92 -21.08
N PRO A 125 17.84 9.09 -22.14
CA PRO A 125 17.86 7.63 -21.99
C PRO A 125 19.06 7.09 -21.21
N ALA A 126 20.16 7.85 -21.13
CA ALA A 126 21.33 7.50 -20.34
C ALA A 126 21.08 7.63 -18.83
N GLU A 127 20.17 8.50 -18.42
CA GLU A 127 19.82 8.77 -17.01
C GLU A 127 18.71 7.84 -16.48
N TRP A 128 18.01 7.13 -17.37
CA TRP A 128 17.00 6.17 -16.94
C TRP A 128 17.60 5.04 -16.11
N PRO A 129 16.82 4.47 -15.17
CA PRO A 129 17.21 3.29 -14.40
C PRO A 129 17.72 2.15 -15.29
N VAL A 130 18.70 1.40 -14.77
CA VAL A 130 19.41 0.37 -15.53
C VAL A 130 18.48 -0.76 -15.99
N GLU A 131 17.42 -1.03 -15.24
CA GLU A 131 16.42 -2.04 -15.51
C GLU A 131 15.73 -1.82 -16.86
N TYR A 132 15.41 -0.57 -17.21
CA TYR A 132 14.86 -0.25 -18.53
C TYR A 132 15.83 -0.61 -19.66
N LYS A 133 17.12 -0.34 -19.45
CA LYS A 133 18.18 -0.62 -20.44
C LYS A 133 18.37 -2.13 -20.62
N LEU A 134 18.38 -2.88 -19.52
CA LEU A 134 18.50 -4.35 -19.54
C LEU A 134 17.29 -5.03 -20.19
N LEU A 135 16.09 -4.49 -19.97
CA LEU A 135 14.86 -5.02 -20.53
C LEU A 135 14.60 -4.55 -21.97
N GLY A 136 15.39 -3.61 -22.50
CA GLY A 136 15.14 -2.98 -23.80
C GLY A 136 13.80 -2.24 -23.83
N ARG A 137 13.39 -1.66 -22.68
CA ARG A 137 12.12 -0.96 -22.51
C ARG A 137 12.34 0.53 -22.28
N ARG A 138 11.29 1.31 -22.51
CA ARG A 138 11.24 2.74 -22.18
C ARG A 138 10.26 2.94 -21.02
N PRO A 139 10.51 3.91 -20.13
CA PRO A 139 9.54 4.27 -19.11
C PRO A 139 8.25 4.77 -19.75
N THR A 140 7.13 4.49 -19.09
CA THR A 140 5.80 4.94 -19.53
C THR A 140 5.48 6.30 -18.90
N ARG A 141 4.73 7.16 -19.62
CA ARG A 141 4.21 8.39 -19.01
C ARG A 141 3.30 8.04 -17.84
N TRP A 142 3.50 8.74 -16.73
CA TRP A 142 2.67 8.58 -15.54
C TRP A 142 1.33 9.27 -15.74
N THR A 143 0.29 8.66 -15.20
CA THR A 143 -1.08 9.18 -15.18
C THR A 143 -1.66 8.96 -13.79
N PRO A 144 -2.71 9.69 -13.37
CA PRO A 144 -3.41 9.44 -12.11
C PRO A 144 -3.78 7.97 -11.87
N LEU A 145 -4.08 7.24 -12.96
CA LEU A 145 -4.44 5.83 -12.89
C LEU A 145 -3.32 4.95 -12.34
N HIS A 146 -2.05 5.29 -12.57
CA HIS A 146 -0.91 4.53 -12.04
C HIS A 146 -0.88 4.58 -10.50
N SER A 147 -1.10 5.75 -9.91
CA SER A 147 -1.21 5.91 -8.45
C SER A 147 -2.44 5.16 -7.89
N LEU A 148 -3.56 5.15 -8.62
CA LEU A 148 -4.75 4.40 -8.20
C LEU A 148 -4.57 2.89 -8.30
N ASN A 149 -3.85 2.39 -9.31
CA ASN A 149 -3.47 0.99 -9.43
C ASN A 149 -2.50 0.57 -8.30
N LEU A 150 -1.55 1.43 -7.93
CA LEU A 150 -0.72 1.24 -6.75
C LEU A 150 -1.59 1.06 -5.50
N TYR A 151 -2.56 1.95 -5.27
CA TYR A 151 -3.46 1.84 -4.11
C TYR A 151 -4.34 0.59 -4.14
N ALA A 152 -4.85 0.19 -5.31
CA ALA A 152 -5.62 -1.04 -5.44
C ALA A 152 -4.75 -2.26 -5.08
N ARG A 153 -3.50 -2.30 -5.56
CA ARG A 153 -2.56 -3.37 -5.22
C ARG A 153 -2.21 -3.38 -3.74
N MET A 154 -1.96 -2.21 -3.15
CA MET A 154 -1.69 -2.11 -1.72
C MET A 154 -2.87 -2.59 -0.88
N GLY A 155 -4.10 -2.18 -1.23
CA GLY A 155 -5.32 -2.65 -0.59
C GLY A 155 -5.41 -4.17 -0.64
N HIS A 156 -5.18 -4.77 -1.80
CA HIS A 156 -5.11 -6.22 -1.94
C HIS A 156 -4.02 -6.83 -1.04
N THR A 157 -2.79 -6.34 -1.08
CA THR A 157 -1.68 -6.89 -0.28
C THR A 157 -1.95 -6.84 1.23
N LEU A 158 -2.64 -5.81 1.73
CA LEU A 158 -2.85 -5.59 3.16
C LEU A 158 -4.17 -6.19 3.69
N ALA A 159 -5.17 -6.38 2.82
CA ALA A 159 -6.52 -6.77 3.19
C ALA A 159 -6.96 -8.13 2.62
N TYR A 160 -6.34 -8.61 1.55
CA TYR A 160 -6.64 -9.91 0.94
C TYR A 160 -5.85 -11.01 1.64
N LEU A 161 -6.16 -11.18 2.93
CA LEU A 161 -5.50 -12.09 3.85
C LEU A 161 -6.17 -13.46 3.87
N ASP A 162 -5.47 -14.46 4.41
CA ASP A 162 -5.87 -15.86 4.35
C ASP A 162 -6.90 -16.27 5.44
N GLY A 163 -7.41 -15.33 6.24
CA GLY A 163 -8.27 -15.63 7.40
C GLY A 163 -9.50 -16.46 7.04
N GLU A 164 -10.23 -16.07 6.00
CA GLU A 164 -11.37 -16.84 5.50
C GLU A 164 -10.99 -18.20 4.92
N ARG A 165 -9.85 -18.27 4.22
CA ARG A 165 -9.34 -19.55 3.73
C ARG A 165 -9.03 -20.50 4.89
N ASP A 166 -8.38 -20.01 5.94
CA ASP A 166 -7.99 -20.79 7.11
C ASP A 166 -9.21 -21.29 7.88
N ARG A 167 -10.23 -20.44 8.04
CA ARG A 167 -11.53 -20.83 8.61
C ARG A 167 -12.22 -21.89 7.77
N LEU A 168 -12.21 -21.74 6.44
CA LEU A 168 -12.78 -22.71 5.51
C LEU A 168 -12.04 -24.05 5.55
N ALA A 169 -10.70 -24.03 5.59
CA ALA A 169 -9.85 -25.22 5.72
C ALA A 169 -10.07 -25.94 7.06
N ALA A 170 -10.14 -25.20 8.16
CA ALA A 170 -10.46 -25.76 9.47
C ALA A 170 -11.85 -26.39 9.47
N ARG A 171 -12.86 -25.70 8.93
CA ARG A 171 -14.24 -26.21 8.80
C ARG A 171 -14.27 -27.51 8.00
N ALA A 172 -13.51 -27.59 6.92
CA ALA A 172 -13.43 -28.77 6.07
C ALA A 172 -12.96 -30.01 6.84
N LEU A 173 -12.02 -29.85 7.78
CA LEU A 173 -11.44 -30.95 8.54
C LEU A 173 -12.18 -31.32 9.82
N VAL A 174 -12.64 -30.32 10.59
CA VAL A 174 -13.16 -30.52 11.96
C VAL A 174 -14.63 -30.11 12.13
N GLY A 175 -15.30 -29.73 11.04
CA GLY A 175 -16.66 -29.21 11.06
C GLY A 175 -16.76 -27.79 11.62
N GLU A 176 -17.91 -27.17 11.40
CA GLU A 176 -18.13 -25.74 11.60
C GLU A 176 -17.99 -25.28 13.06
N ALA A 177 -18.51 -26.07 14.01
CA ALA A 177 -18.49 -25.72 15.44
C ALA A 177 -17.06 -25.70 16.01
N ALA A 178 -16.23 -26.69 15.68
CA ALA A 178 -14.85 -26.74 16.13
C ALA A 178 -13.98 -25.70 15.40
N ALA A 179 -14.20 -25.48 14.10
CA ALA A 179 -13.50 -24.46 13.34
C ALA A 179 -13.73 -23.03 13.87
N ARG A 180 -14.99 -22.67 14.18
CA ARG A 180 -15.30 -21.38 14.82
C ARG A 180 -14.66 -21.21 16.19
N ALA A 181 -14.49 -22.30 16.94
CA ALA A 181 -13.80 -22.24 18.23
C ALA A 181 -12.27 -22.11 18.11
N LEU A 182 -11.69 -22.65 17.03
CA LEU A 182 -10.26 -22.52 16.69
C LEU A 182 -9.92 -21.13 16.12
N PHE A 183 -10.81 -20.57 15.31
CA PHE A 183 -10.67 -19.27 14.65
C PHE A 183 -11.85 -18.36 14.97
N PRO A 184 -12.03 -17.94 16.24
CA PRO A 184 -13.16 -17.09 16.61
C PRO A 184 -13.06 -15.72 15.93
N GLU A 185 -14.17 -15.23 15.38
CA GLU A 185 -14.29 -13.86 14.83
C GLU A 185 -14.01 -12.81 15.92
N HIS A 186 -14.39 -13.11 17.16
CA HIS A 186 -14.14 -12.28 18.33
C HIS A 186 -13.47 -13.11 19.42
N THR A 187 -12.15 -13.05 19.49
CA THR A 187 -11.44 -13.69 20.60
C THR A 187 -11.55 -12.83 21.86
N PRO A 188 -11.95 -13.41 23.00
CA PRO A 188 -12.03 -12.66 24.26
C PRO A 188 -10.66 -12.26 24.82
N ILE A 189 -9.56 -12.73 24.20
CA ILE A 189 -8.19 -12.42 24.59
C ILE A 189 -7.65 -11.20 23.80
N GLN A 190 -8.23 -10.89 22.64
CA GLN A 190 -7.94 -9.63 21.94
C GLN A 190 -8.75 -8.53 22.59
N GLU A 191 -8.07 -7.71 23.40
CA GLU A 191 -8.62 -6.41 23.74
C GLU A 191 -8.60 -5.55 22.47
N PRO A 192 -9.75 -4.99 22.05
CA PRO A 192 -9.75 -4.02 20.96
C PRO A 192 -8.84 -2.83 21.33
N ILE A 193 -8.31 -2.15 20.31
CA ILE A 193 -7.48 -0.94 20.44
C ILE A 193 -8.16 0.09 21.38
N GLN A 194 -9.49 0.09 21.42
CA GLN A 194 -10.29 0.77 22.44
C GLN A 194 -10.64 -0.21 23.58
N PRO A 195 -10.27 0.10 24.84
CA PRO A 195 -10.74 -0.69 25.98
C PRO A 195 -12.27 -0.73 26.00
N ASN A 196 -12.84 -1.93 25.85
CA ASN A 196 -14.30 -2.15 25.80
C ASN A 196 -14.90 -2.48 27.17
N GLY A 197 -14.10 -2.42 28.25
CA GLY A 197 -14.52 -2.75 29.61
C GLY A 197 -14.77 -4.24 29.86
N ALA A 198 -14.51 -5.11 28.89
CA ALA A 198 -14.64 -6.55 29.06
C ALA A 198 -13.44 -7.09 29.87
N GLY A 199 -13.66 -7.39 31.15
CA GLY A 199 -12.66 -7.93 32.08
C GLY A 199 -12.32 -9.41 31.87
N MET A 200 -12.28 -9.89 30.62
CA MET A 200 -11.93 -11.28 30.33
C MET A 200 -10.43 -11.50 30.56
N SER A 201 -10.10 -12.58 31.27
CA SER A 201 -8.70 -12.97 31.49
C SER A 201 -8.05 -13.33 30.15
N ARG A 202 -6.90 -12.71 29.84
CA ARG A 202 -6.05 -13.03 28.66
C ARG A 202 -5.55 -14.48 28.64
N ILE A 203 -5.77 -15.21 29.73
CA ILE A 203 -5.32 -16.59 29.98
C ILE A 203 -6.51 -17.56 30.11
N ALA A 204 -7.74 -17.12 29.83
CA ALA A 204 -8.91 -18.00 29.86
C ALA A 204 -8.77 -19.08 28.77
N PRO A 205 -8.83 -20.38 29.11
CA PRO A 205 -8.73 -21.44 28.12
C PRO A 205 -9.96 -21.39 27.20
N LEU A 206 -9.71 -21.27 25.89
CA LEU A 206 -10.75 -21.44 24.86
C LEU A 206 -11.25 -22.89 24.91
N ARG A 207 -12.55 -23.07 25.14
CA ARG A 207 -13.17 -24.40 25.09
C ARG A 207 -13.44 -24.77 23.64
N ILE A 208 -12.63 -25.65 23.10
CA ILE A 208 -12.79 -26.17 21.74
C ILE A 208 -13.73 -27.39 21.78
N PRO A 209 -14.85 -27.40 21.03
CA PRO A 209 -15.69 -28.58 20.88
C PRO A 209 -14.92 -29.76 20.28
N ALA A 210 -15.39 -30.99 20.50
CA ALA A 210 -14.85 -32.15 19.79
C ALA A 210 -15.00 -31.95 18.27
N PRO A 211 -14.04 -32.41 17.45
CA PRO A 211 -14.16 -32.36 16.00
C PRO A 211 -15.47 -33.01 15.51
N GLY A 212 -16.16 -32.31 14.63
CA GLY A 212 -17.29 -32.85 13.88
C GLY A 212 -16.85 -33.71 12.70
N ALA A 213 -17.81 -34.11 11.87
CA ALA A 213 -17.52 -34.78 10.61
C ALA A 213 -16.82 -33.83 9.62
N VAL A 214 -16.04 -34.42 8.70
CA VAL A 214 -15.45 -33.72 7.56
C VAL A 214 -16.55 -33.05 6.74
N ASP A 215 -16.37 -31.78 6.40
CA ASP A 215 -17.28 -31.01 5.56
C ASP A 215 -16.80 -31.09 4.10
N SER A 216 -17.38 -32.00 3.33
CA SER A 216 -17.05 -32.22 1.93
C SER A 216 -17.37 -31.02 1.03
N VAL A 217 -18.32 -30.16 1.43
CA VAL A 217 -18.65 -28.94 0.69
C VAL A 217 -17.54 -27.90 0.89
N ALA A 218 -17.07 -27.73 2.12
CA ALA A 218 -15.94 -26.85 2.42
C ALA A 218 -14.65 -27.35 1.71
N MET A 219 -14.40 -28.66 1.69
CA MET A 219 -13.30 -29.24 0.90
C MET A 219 -13.41 -28.88 -0.58
N ALA A 220 -14.59 -29.07 -1.17
CA ALA A 220 -14.80 -28.75 -2.58
C ALA A 220 -14.59 -27.25 -2.87
N LEU A 221 -14.99 -26.35 -1.96
CA LEU A 221 -14.78 -24.91 -2.13
C LEU A 221 -13.30 -24.54 -2.12
N LEU A 222 -12.49 -25.17 -1.26
CA LEU A 222 -11.03 -24.93 -1.22
C LEU A 222 -10.38 -25.25 -2.58
N ASP A 223 -10.82 -26.32 -3.25
CA ASP A 223 -10.32 -26.69 -4.57
C ASP A 223 -10.65 -25.67 -5.67
N HIS A 224 -11.64 -24.79 -5.43
CA HIS A 224 -12.07 -23.76 -6.38
C HIS A 224 -11.51 -22.37 -6.08
N LEU A 225 -10.81 -22.17 -4.94
CA LEU A 225 -10.18 -20.88 -4.63
C LEU A 225 -9.14 -20.48 -5.69
N PRO A 226 -8.78 -19.20 -5.82
CA PRO A 226 -7.65 -18.80 -6.66
C PRO A 226 -6.38 -19.56 -6.30
N SER A 227 -5.54 -19.89 -7.29
CA SER A 227 -4.28 -20.61 -7.05
C SER A 227 -3.36 -19.88 -6.07
N SER A 228 -3.41 -18.54 -6.05
CA SER A 228 -2.68 -17.70 -5.11
C SER A 228 -3.12 -17.87 -3.64
N MET A 229 -4.33 -18.39 -3.38
CA MET A 229 -4.78 -18.75 -2.03
C MET A 229 -4.60 -20.23 -1.72
N ARG A 230 -4.77 -21.09 -2.73
CA ARG A 230 -4.61 -22.54 -2.60
C ARG A 230 -3.16 -22.96 -2.34
N LEU A 231 -2.21 -22.34 -3.05
CA LEU A 231 -0.79 -22.72 -3.05
C LEU A 231 0.05 -21.93 -2.04
N ARG A 232 -0.58 -21.13 -1.15
CA ARG A 232 0.12 -20.47 -0.04
C ARG A 232 0.44 -21.51 1.03
N ASP A 233 1.46 -22.31 0.77
CA ASP A 233 1.95 -23.40 1.62
C ASP A 233 2.98 -22.93 2.66
N ASP A 234 2.91 -21.66 3.07
CA ASP A 234 3.78 -21.11 4.09
C ASP A 234 2.94 -20.71 5.30
N ALA A 235 2.75 -21.66 6.21
CA ALA A 235 2.30 -21.40 7.57
C ALA A 235 3.18 -20.34 8.30
N GLU A 236 4.37 -20.03 7.76
CA GLU A 236 5.24 -18.95 8.22
C GLU A 236 4.91 -17.56 7.64
N VAL A 237 4.47 -17.44 6.37
CA VAL A 237 4.28 -16.13 5.72
C VAL A 237 2.98 -15.44 6.16
N SER A 238 1.93 -16.21 6.46
CA SER A 238 0.64 -15.68 6.94
C SER A 238 0.75 -14.96 8.31
N ARG A 239 1.83 -15.22 9.08
CA ARG A 239 2.02 -14.65 10.44
C ARG A 239 2.89 -13.39 10.51
N LEU A 240 3.45 -12.91 9.39
CA LEU A 240 4.51 -11.88 9.41
C LEU A 240 4.04 -10.43 9.19
N PHE A 241 2.75 -10.19 8.89
CA PHE A 241 2.21 -8.82 8.79
C PHE A 241 1.67 -8.34 10.14
N ALA A 242 2.57 -8.20 11.10
CA ALA A 242 2.31 -7.47 12.33
C ALA A 242 2.86 -6.05 12.22
N SER A 243 2.46 -5.15 13.10
CA SER A 243 3.04 -3.81 13.20
C SER A 243 2.78 -3.29 14.61
N ASN A 244 3.65 -2.42 15.12
CA ASN A 244 3.43 -1.78 16.40
C ASN A 244 3.06 -0.31 16.23
N ASN A 245 2.18 0.20 17.08
CA ASN A 245 2.02 1.63 17.31
C ASN A 245 1.73 1.92 18.78
N TRP A 246 2.32 2.97 19.33
CA TRP A 246 2.01 3.47 20.68
C TRP A 246 1.69 4.95 20.62
N ALA A 247 0.63 5.36 21.32
CA ALA A 247 0.29 6.75 21.58
C ALA A 247 0.26 7.00 23.09
N VAL A 248 1.06 7.95 23.56
CA VAL A 248 1.16 8.32 24.98
C VAL A 248 0.56 9.71 25.17
N ALA A 249 -0.44 9.81 26.03
CA ALA A 249 -1.05 11.09 26.38
C ALA A 249 -0.05 12.02 27.11
N PRO A 250 -0.19 13.35 26.98
CA PRO A 250 0.66 14.33 27.66
C PRO A 250 0.77 14.10 29.18
N SER A 251 -0.33 13.73 29.83
CA SER A 251 -0.37 13.45 31.28
C SER A 251 0.44 12.23 31.72
N ARG A 252 0.90 11.41 30.75
CA ARG A 252 1.72 10.21 30.96
C ARG A 252 3.15 10.36 30.43
N SER A 253 3.54 11.54 29.96
CA SER A 253 4.90 11.80 29.48
C SER A 253 5.62 12.82 30.38
N ARG A 254 6.92 12.64 30.60
CA ARG A 254 7.73 13.57 31.40
C ARG A 254 7.81 14.97 30.77
N SER A 255 7.72 15.06 29.45
CA SER A 255 7.77 16.32 28.70
C SER A 255 6.43 17.05 28.65
N ALA A 256 5.34 16.47 29.18
CA ALA A 256 3.98 16.99 29.06
C ALA A 256 3.52 17.20 27.59
N HIS A 257 4.11 16.46 26.65
CA HIS A 257 3.69 16.41 25.25
C HIS A 257 3.23 15.00 24.87
N ALA A 258 2.34 14.90 23.89
CA ALA A 258 1.95 13.61 23.35
C ALA A 258 3.16 12.96 22.64
N LEU A 259 3.31 11.64 22.78
CA LEU A 259 4.34 10.87 22.06
C LEU A 259 3.65 9.85 21.15
N LEU A 260 4.14 9.72 19.93
CA LEU A 260 3.74 8.67 18.99
C LEU A 260 4.97 7.85 18.60
N ALA A 261 4.85 6.53 18.65
CA ALA A 261 5.78 5.60 18.04
C ALA A 261 5.01 4.75 17.03
N GLY A 262 5.47 4.75 15.77
CA GLY A 262 4.93 3.91 14.70
C GLY A 262 6.03 3.02 14.15
N ASP A 263 5.75 1.73 14.02
CA ASP A 263 6.73 0.69 13.66
C ASP A 263 6.06 -0.34 12.73
N PRO A 264 5.82 0.04 11.45
CA PRO A 264 5.19 -0.83 10.48
C PRO A 264 6.15 -1.93 10.00
N HIS A 265 5.75 -3.20 10.11
CA HIS A 265 6.54 -4.33 9.59
C HIS A 265 6.00 -4.79 8.25
N LEU A 266 6.76 -4.51 7.21
CA LEU A 266 6.52 -4.97 5.84
C LEU A 266 7.73 -5.79 5.36
N GLY A 267 7.54 -6.57 4.31
CA GLY A 267 8.64 -7.32 3.70
C GLY A 267 9.80 -6.40 3.32
N LEU A 268 11.03 -6.81 3.66
CA LEU A 268 12.23 -6.05 3.31
C LEU A 268 12.48 -6.16 1.80
N THR A 269 12.53 -5.01 1.13
CA THR A 269 12.81 -4.91 -0.30
C THR A 269 14.00 -3.99 -0.55
N LEU A 270 14.69 -4.22 -1.66
CA LEU A 270 15.68 -3.29 -2.20
C LEU A 270 15.23 -2.88 -3.62
N PRO A 271 14.88 -1.61 -3.87
CA PRO A 271 14.80 -0.50 -2.92
C PRO A 271 13.70 -0.65 -1.85
N SER A 272 13.84 0.07 -0.73
CA SER A 272 12.82 0.11 0.34
C SER A 272 11.46 0.56 -0.21
N ILE A 273 10.36 0.03 0.33
CA ILE A 273 9.00 0.48 -0.02
C ILE A 273 8.74 1.92 0.43
N TRP A 274 9.38 2.36 1.52
CA TRP A 274 9.25 3.71 2.04
C TRP A 274 10.24 4.67 1.35
N TYR A 275 9.75 5.86 1.07
CA TYR A 275 10.54 7.00 0.60
C TYR A 275 10.30 8.16 1.56
N GLU A 276 11.33 8.59 2.28
CA GLU A 276 11.24 9.69 3.24
C GLU A 276 11.21 11.03 2.51
N ALA A 277 10.34 11.95 2.92
CA ALA A 277 10.20 13.27 2.32
C ALA A 277 9.62 14.29 3.30
N HIS A 278 9.92 15.56 3.05
CA HIS A 278 9.35 16.70 3.76
C HIS A 278 8.75 17.67 2.75
N LEU A 279 7.50 18.09 2.96
CA LEU A 279 6.82 19.11 2.16
C LEU A 279 6.45 20.31 3.03
N VAL A 280 6.80 21.51 2.57
CA VAL A 280 6.52 22.79 3.22
C VAL A 280 5.81 23.71 2.25
N VAL A 281 4.62 24.15 2.63
CA VAL A 281 3.81 25.19 1.99
C VAL A 281 3.43 26.21 3.08
N PRO A 282 4.02 27.42 3.09
CA PRO A 282 3.82 28.38 4.17
C PRO A 282 2.34 28.63 4.49
N GLY A 283 1.98 28.48 5.77
CA GLY A 283 0.61 28.69 6.27
C GLY A 283 -0.39 27.59 5.90
N LYS A 284 0.02 26.52 5.23
CA LYS A 284 -0.86 25.43 4.79
C LYS A 284 -0.36 24.04 5.17
N LEU A 285 0.90 23.75 4.90
CA LEU A 285 1.48 22.42 5.04
C LEU A 285 2.91 22.51 5.57
N ASP A 286 3.23 21.69 6.56
CA ASP A 286 4.59 21.46 7.05
C ASP A 286 4.55 20.01 7.56
N VAL A 287 4.85 19.07 6.64
CA VAL A 287 4.65 17.64 6.86
C VAL A 287 5.91 16.85 6.54
N TYR A 288 6.33 16.04 7.49
CA TYR A 288 7.50 15.17 7.39
C TYR A 288 7.09 13.71 7.60
N GLY A 289 7.65 12.81 6.81
CA GLY A 289 7.45 11.39 7.04
C GLY A 289 7.85 10.56 5.83
N VAL A 290 7.11 9.48 5.60
CA VAL A 290 7.34 8.57 4.48
C VAL A 290 6.14 8.52 3.54
N THR A 291 6.44 8.51 2.25
CA THR A 291 5.52 8.14 1.17
C THR A 291 5.88 6.76 0.62
N ILE A 292 5.06 6.27 -0.29
CA ILE A 292 5.33 5.11 -1.13
C ILE A 292 5.53 5.63 -2.56
N PRO A 293 6.60 5.23 -3.28
CA PRO A 293 6.84 5.69 -4.64
C PRO A 293 5.62 5.50 -5.56
N GLY A 294 5.03 6.60 -6.01
CA GLY A 294 3.76 6.62 -6.76
C GLY A 294 2.55 7.17 -6.00
N SER A 295 2.68 7.45 -4.70
CA SER A 295 1.63 8.04 -3.87
C SER A 295 1.82 9.57 -3.72
N PRO A 296 0.84 10.42 -4.12
CA PRO A 296 0.91 11.88 -3.99
C PRO A 296 0.70 12.40 -2.56
N GLY A 297 1.56 12.02 -1.62
CA GLY A 297 1.55 12.56 -0.25
C GLY A 297 2.23 11.67 0.79
N ILE A 298 2.36 12.20 2.01
CA ILE A 298 2.94 11.48 3.16
C ILE A 298 1.90 10.51 3.74
N VAL A 299 2.25 9.23 3.80
CA VAL A 299 1.38 8.13 4.25
C VAL A 299 1.49 7.92 5.76
N ILE A 300 2.71 7.96 6.29
CA ILE A 300 3.01 7.92 7.72
C ILE A 300 3.91 9.11 8.03
N GLY A 301 3.56 9.92 9.03
CA GLY A 301 4.33 11.12 9.30
C GLY A 301 3.77 11.98 10.42
N PHE A 302 4.22 13.22 10.43
CA PHE A 302 3.83 14.23 11.39
C PHE A 302 3.92 15.63 10.80
N THR A 303 3.18 16.55 11.39
CA THR A 303 3.31 18.00 11.25
C THR A 303 3.79 18.58 12.58
N ARG A 304 3.79 19.92 12.71
CA ARG A 304 4.02 20.58 13.99
C ARG A 304 2.97 20.23 15.06
N ASP A 305 1.77 19.86 14.65
CA ASP A 305 0.61 19.79 15.55
C ASP A 305 0.04 18.36 15.70
N VAL A 306 0.27 17.46 14.74
CA VAL A 306 -0.27 16.09 14.75
C VAL A 306 0.72 15.08 14.18
N ALA A 307 0.71 13.86 14.70
CA ALA A 307 1.44 12.73 14.16
C ALA A 307 0.50 11.54 13.94
N TRP A 308 0.77 10.73 12.92
CA TRP A 308 -0.01 9.53 12.63
C TRP A 308 0.88 8.38 12.13
N SER A 309 0.41 7.16 12.41
CA SER A 309 1.00 5.93 11.92
C SER A 309 -0.10 4.90 11.71
N LEU A 310 0.24 3.79 11.06
CA LEU A 310 -0.71 2.80 10.57
C LEU A 310 -0.22 1.41 10.98
N THR A 311 -1.14 0.58 11.46
CA THR A 311 -0.90 -0.84 11.75
C THR A 311 -2.01 -1.65 11.11
N ASN A 312 -1.70 -2.84 10.57
CA ASN A 312 -2.74 -3.70 10.03
C ASN A 312 -3.64 -4.21 11.17
N THR A 313 -4.95 -4.03 11.03
CA THR A 313 -5.92 -4.51 12.03
C THR A 313 -6.30 -5.97 11.83
N GLY A 314 -5.98 -6.55 10.66
CA GLY A 314 -6.43 -7.89 10.28
C GLY A 314 -7.96 -7.98 10.19
N ALA A 315 -8.62 -6.85 9.87
CA ALA A 315 -10.07 -6.79 9.78
C ALA A 315 -10.60 -7.77 8.73
N ASP A 316 -11.75 -8.37 9.03
CA ASP A 316 -12.44 -9.24 8.09
C ASP A 316 -13.14 -8.41 7.02
N VAL A 317 -12.61 -8.44 5.80
CA VAL A 317 -13.04 -7.60 4.67
C VAL A 317 -13.05 -8.37 3.35
N LEU A 318 -13.01 -9.70 3.42
CA LEU A 318 -13.05 -10.61 2.30
C LEU A 318 -14.01 -11.74 2.67
N ASP A 319 -14.94 -12.09 1.78
CA ASP A 319 -15.85 -13.22 1.97
C ASP A 319 -15.81 -14.14 0.74
N PHE A 320 -16.00 -15.44 0.94
CA PHE A 320 -16.26 -16.39 -0.13
C PHE A 320 -17.74 -16.75 -0.20
N TYR A 321 -18.36 -16.47 -1.34
CA TYR A 321 -19.73 -16.85 -1.62
C TYR A 321 -19.77 -18.06 -2.55
N ARG A 322 -20.65 -19.02 -2.25
CA ARG A 322 -21.04 -20.06 -3.18
C ARG A 322 -22.34 -19.64 -3.85
N GLU A 323 -22.28 -19.43 -5.15
CA GLU A 323 -23.47 -19.11 -5.95
C GLU A 323 -24.01 -20.38 -6.63
N THR A 324 -25.33 -20.43 -6.82
CA THR A 324 -25.97 -21.42 -7.69
C THR A 324 -26.37 -20.70 -8.97
N VAL A 325 -25.79 -21.09 -10.09
CA VAL A 325 -26.14 -20.51 -11.39
C VAL A 325 -27.47 -21.11 -11.82
N ASP A 326 -28.47 -20.25 -12.07
CA ASP A 326 -29.72 -20.67 -12.69
C ASP A 326 -29.66 -20.36 -14.20
N ASP A 327 -29.44 -21.39 -15.02
CA ASP A 327 -29.40 -21.27 -16.48
C ASP A 327 -30.79 -21.14 -17.12
N ARG A 328 -31.85 -20.97 -16.31
CA ARG A 328 -33.20 -20.74 -16.84
C ARG A 328 -33.32 -19.32 -17.36
N CYS A 329 -33.14 -19.17 -18.68
CA CYS A 329 -33.62 -18.02 -19.43
C CYS A 329 -35.15 -17.95 -19.30
N THR A 330 -35.67 -17.10 -18.41
CA THR A 330 -37.06 -16.61 -18.47
C THR A 330 -37.17 -15.39 -19.36
#